data_AF-A0A421JPX0-F1
#
_entry.id   AF-A0A421JPX0-F1
#
_cell.length_a   1.000
_cell.length_b   1.000
_cell.length_c   1.000
_cell.angle_alpha   90.00
_cell.angle_beta   90.00
_cell.angle_gamma   90.00
#
_symmetry.space_group_name_H-M   'P 1'
#
loop_
_entity.id
_entity.type
_entity.pdbx_description
1 polymer ?
#
loop_
_entity_poly.entity_id
_entity_poly.type
_entity_poly.pdbx_seq_one_letter_code
_entity_poly.pdbx_strand_id
1 'polypeptide(L)'
;MNQVIENILNETNISSSLSELGDLLRESTNRESEFLHQNLPQLVSQFNKLSNDEELYMSITRVVINLLANNDSNRDFFTQDIPIINQFWQQVLSQGVVIDGGDVRLGILLSQFIYDTEHKPQYLNYLFKFRCQLYPLINKDNFTEVDNLFDIIVELLSSDQELNENDYVFIDRCAEFLVNEEIDEDLSSTMCDIMALSKPGIASMTKVIQLIPQIKQFASIKRKLFVLISELSTSDCIPLAIENLSNSDSYVVAGCCIAIGNEINNPESHKDITSTIESTIGMDQFFKLFFNWEITDVVQIQAVHLLIKLLNKDNVNYILDYETKLIAITKIAFDNARYYQEVCNLHARLLKKICKLNIVEQLEHVWELICEYDNTQEIQYILLQTKVIFPQELLTKLITNAVSSISTNTPVEILLEKLKAIAVLNQMVLEKLIEPYIEDIDNLTEFLQQLLPQLEQISSESGIKQVLVNNSKYVAATTSSVFENVEKSEQLIAICQEILTVRH
;
A
#
# COMPACT_ATOMS: atom_id res chain seq x y z
N MET A 1 -36.84 8.58 39.38
CA MET A 1 -35.44 8.11 39.41
C MET A 1 -35.01 7.58 40.77
N ASN A 2 -34.93 8.39 41.84
CA ASN A 2 -34.44 7.91 43.15
C ASN A 2 -35.20 6.68 43.67
N GLN A 3 -36.54 6.72 43.64
CA GLN A 3 -37.39 5.57 44.02
C GLN A 3 -37.13 4.32 43.16
N VAL A 4 -36.84 4.52 41.87
CA VAL A 4 -36.57 3.42 40.92
C VAL A 4 -35.24 2.75 41.25
N ILE A 5 -34.22 3.55 41.56
CA ILE A 5 -32.91 3.06 42.02
C ILE A 5 -33.08 2.31 43.34
N GLU A 6 -33.79 2.87 44.32
CA GLU A 6 -34.06 2.20 45.60
C GLU A 6 -34.81 0.88 45.42
N ASN A 7 -35.75 0.81 44.48
CA ASN A 7 -36.46 -0.44 44.17
C ASN A 7 -35.50 -1.52 43.65
N ILE A 8 -34.59 -1.16 42.73
CA ILE A 8 -33.56 -2.08 42.22
C ILE A 8 -32.63 -2.52 43.35
N LEU A 9 -32.18 -1.59 44.20
CA LEU A 9 -31.27 -1.87 45.30
C LEU A 9 -31.87 -2.80 46.36
N ASN A 10 -33.18 -2.69 46.59
CA ASN A 10 -33.94 -3.48 47.56
C ASN A 10 -34.63 -4.71 46.93
N GLU A 11 -34.35 -5.01 45.66
CA GLU A 11 -34.90 -6.17 44.94
C GLU A 11 -36.44 -6.18 44.85
N THR A 12 -37.07 -4.99 44.82
CA THR A 12 -38.52 -4.82 44.68
C THR A 12 -38.90 -4.40 43.25
N ASN A 13 -39.88 -5.07 42.64
CA ASN A 13 -40.37 -4.74 41.29
C ASN A 13 -39.23 -4.57 40.24
N ILE A 14 -38.22 -5.45 40.28
CA ILE A 14 -36.95 -5.31 39.55
C ILE A 14 -37.14 -5.06 38.05
N SER A 15 -37.83 -5.95 37.33
CA SER A 15 -37.98 -5.84 35.85
C SER A 15 -38.60 -4.49 35.45
N SER A 16 -39.71 -4.09 36.09
CA SER A 16 -40.34 -2.80 35.83
C SER A 16 -39.44 -1.61 36.17
N SER A 17 -38.66 -1.72 37.24
CA SER A 17 -37.76 -0.66 37.71
C SER A 17 -36.53 -0.52 36.79
N LEU A 18 -35.98 -1.63 36.28
CA LEU A 18 -34.90 -1.59 35.29
C LEU A 18 -35.38 -0.98 33.97
N SER A 19 -36.58 -1.34 33.51
CA SER A 19 -37.16 -0.72 32.31
C SER A 19 -37.34 0.79 32.48
N GLU A 20 -37.93 1.22 33.60
CA GLU A 20 -38.14 2.63 33.90
C GLU A 20 -36.80 3.40 34.03
N LEU A 21 -35.81 2.81 34.71
CA LEU A 21 -34.48 3.41 34.82
C LEU A 21 -33.83 3.57 33.44
N GLY A 22 -33.95 2.55 32.59
CA GLY A 22 -33.45 2.60 31.22
C GLY A 22 -34.05 3.77 30.43
N ASP A 23 -35.34 4.04 30.56
CA ASP A 23 -36.00 5.18 29.91
C ASP A 23 -35.57 6.53 30.48
N LEU A 24 -35.47 6.63 31.80
CA LEU A 24 -35.03 7.85 32.48
C LEU A 24 -33.59 8.24 32.07
N LEU A 25 -32.70 7.26 31.89
CA LEU A 25 -31.29 7.50 31.53
C LEU A 25 -31.09 7.98 30.09
N ARG A 26 -32.14 8.10 29.27
CA ARG A 26 -32.05 8.76 27.95
C ARG A 26 -31.81 10.26 28.06
N GLU A 27 -32.17 10.88 29.19
CA GLU A 27 -31.94 12.29 29.46
C GLU A 27 -30.57 12.53 30.12
N SER A 28 -29.77 13.46 29.60
CA SER A 28 -28.41 13.74 30.12
C SER A 28 -28.42 14.18 31.58
N THR A 29 -29.41 14.98 31.98
CA THR A 29 -29.57 15.46 33.37
C THR A 29 -29.75 14.34 34.38
N ASN A 30 -30.35 13.22 33.97
CA ASN A 30 -30.50 12.04 34.82
C ASN A 30 -29.19 11.25 34.92
N ARG A 31 -28.44 11.15 33.81
CA ARG A 31 -27.12 10.50 33.77
C ARG A 31 -26.08 11.21 34.63
N GLU A 32 -26.19 12.52 34.74
CA GLU A 32 -25.28 13.38 35.53
C GLU A 32 -25.73 13.58 36.98
N SER A 33 -26.85 12.97 37.38
CA SER A 33 -27.42 13.22 38.70
C SER A 33 -26.53 12.69 39.83
N GLU A 34 -26.36 13.51 40.86
CA GLU A 34 -25.52 13.17 42.01
C GLU A 34 -25.99 11.88 42.72
N PHE A 35 -27.31 11.71 42.83
CA PHE A 35 -27.89 10.52 43.47
C PHE A 35 -27.55 9.23 42.71
N LEU A 36 -27.55 9.26 41.37
CA LEU A 36 -27.15 8.12 40.56
C LEU A 36 -25.67 7.79 40.78
N HIS A 37 -24.78 8.78 40.66
CA HIS A 37 -23.34 8.59 40.84
C HIS A 37 -23.00 8.04 42.24
N GLN A 38 -23.66 8.53 43.29
CA GLN A 38 -23.47 8.04 44.67
C GLN A 38 -23.87 6.56 44.84
N ASN A 39 -24.90 6.11 44.11
CA ASN A 39 -25.43 4.75 44.22
C ASN A 39 -24.92 3.79 43.13
N LEU A 40 -24.14 4.28 42.16
CA LEU A 40 -23.68 3.50 41.02
C LEU A 40 -22.88 2.23 41.42
N PRO A 41 -21.99 2.25 42.43
CA PRO A 41 -21.35 1.01 42.92
C PRO A 41 -22.36 -0.02 43.42
N GLN A 42 -23.39 0.41 44.15
CA GLN A 42 -24.40 -0.52 44.68
C GLN A 42 -25.30 -1.07 43.57
N LEU A 43 -25.63 -0.24 42.58
CA LEU A 43 -26.37 -0.65 41.38
C LEU A 43 -25.60 -1.71 40.60
N VAL A 44 -24.31 -1.50 40.33
CA VAL A 44 -23.48 -2.51 39.65
C VAL A 44 -23.37 -3.79 40.47
N SER A 45 -23.30 -3.71 41.80
CA SER A 45 -23.34 -4.90 42.67
C SER A 45 -24.61 -5.72 42.46
N GLN A 46 -25.75 -5.05 42.31
CA GLN A 46 -27.02 -5.71 42.03
C GLN A 46 -27.09 -6.24 40.60
N PHE A 47 -26.61 -5.48 39.61
CA PHE A 47 -26.50 -5.97 38.23
C PHE A 47 -25.70 -7.26 38.15
N ASN A 48 -24.61 -7.35 38.91
CA ASN A 48 -23.77 -8.55 38.97
C ASN A 48 -24.48 -9.78 39.54
N LYS A 49 -25.47 -9.60 40.41
CA LYS A 49 -26.25 -10.71 40.97
C LYS A 49 -27.36 -11.16 40.01
N LEU A 50 -27.94 -10.20 39.29
CA LEU A 50 -29.15 -10.38 38.50
C LEU A 50 -28.87 -10.76 37.04
N SER A 51 -27.63 -10.57 36.55
CA SER A 51 -27.24 -10.78 35.15
C SER A 51 -27.30 -12.22 34.64
N ASN A 52 -27.52 -13.21 35.51
CA ASN A 52 -27.70 -14.62 35.11
C ASN A 52 -29.12 -14.92 34.60
N ASP A 53 -30.08 -14.02 34.81
CA ASP A 53 -31.43 -14.13 34.26
C ASP A 53 -31.48 -13.39 32.92
N GLU A 54 -32.02 -14.04 31.89
CA GLU A 54 -32.04 -13.54 30.50
C GLU A 54 -32.81 -12.21 30.34
N GLU A 55 -34.00 -12.11 30.94
CA GLU A 55 -34.83 -10.89 30.84
C GLU A 55 -34.16 -9.73 31.58
N LEU A 56 -33.59 -10.01 32.76
CA LEU A 56 -32.88 -9.03 33.55
C LEU A 56 -31.57 -8.61 32.88
N TYR A 57 -30.82 -9.51 32.27
CA TYR A 57 -29.61 -9.21 31.52
C TYR A 57 -29.88 -8.18 30.41
N MET A 58 -30.92 -8.39 29.61
CA MET A 58 -31.29 -7.46 28.53
C MET A 58 -31.71 -6.09 29.07
N SER A 59 -32.39 -6.06 30.21
CA SER A 59 -32.79 -4.83 30.88
C SER A 59 -31.59 -4.09 31.50
N ILE A 60 -30.67 -4.82 32.13
CA ILE A 60 -29.44 -4.29 32.73
C ILE A 60 -28.52 -3.71 31.66
N THR A 61 -28.26 -4.46 30.58
CA THR A 61 -27.41 -3.96 29.48
C THR A 61 -28.01 -2.73 28.83
N ARG A 62 -29.33 -2.65 28.63
CA ARG A 62 -30.03 -1.43 28.18
C ARG A 62 -29.83 -0.25 29.14
N VAL A 63 -29.96 -0.47 30.45
CA VAL A 63 -29.70 0.55 31.47
C VAL A 63 -28.26 1.07 31.35
N VAL A 64 -27.28 0.18 31.21
CA VAL A 64 -25.87 0.55 31.12
C VAL A 64 -25.53 1.23 29.78
N ILE A 65 -26.05 0.75 28.66
CA ILE A 65 -25.97 1.42 27.35
C ILE A 65 -26.40 2.88 27.47
N ASN A 66 -27.58 3.12 28.04
CA ASN A 66 -28.09 4.47 28.21
C ASN A 66 -27.28 5.27 29.22
N LEU A 67 -26.80 4.64 30.30
CA LEU A 67 -25.95 5.29 31.30
C LEU A 67 -24.64 5.83 30.70
N LEU A 68 -24.01 5.06 29.82
CA LEU A 68 -22.74 5.39 29.18
C LEU A 68 -22.88 6.39 28.03
N ALA A 69 -24.07 6.49 27.44
CA ALA A 69 -24.32 7.32 26.26
C ALA A 69 -23.89 8.79 26.47
N ASN A 70 -22.87 9.22 25.71
CA ASN A 70 -22.26 10.55 25.76
C ASN A 70 -21.90 11.02 27.18
N ASN A 71 -21.38 10.14 28.03
CA ASN A 71 -21.00 10.49 29.40
C ASN A 71 -19.67 9.84 29.82
N ASP A 72 -18.59 10.62 29.79
CA ASP A 72 -17.26 10.14 30.15
C ASP A 72 -17.10 9.88 31.65
N SER A 73 -17.77 10.63 32.54
CA SER A 73 -17.74 10.35 33.98
C SER A 73 -18.27 8.95 34.31
N ASN A 74 -19.31 8.50 33.60
CA ASN A 74 -19.85 7.15 33.76
C ASN A 74 -18.90 6.11 33.15
N ARG A 75 -18.35 6.36 31.95
CA ARG A 75 -17.34 5.46 31.36
C ARG A 75 -16.10 5.31 32.24
N ASP A 76 -15.59 6.42 32.78
CA ASP A 76 -14.48 6.44 33.74
C ASP A 76 -14.77 5.55 34.95
N PHE A 77 -15.99 5.59 35.49
CA PHE A 77 -16.40 4.68 36.56
C PHE A 77 -16.33 3.20 36.15
N PHE A 78 -16.79 2.85 34.95
CA PHE A 78 -16.70 1.48 34.40
C PHE A 78 -15.28 1.08 33.95
N THR A 79 -14.29 1.96 34.09
CA THR A 79 -12.86 1.68 33.84
C THR A 79 -12.04 1.61 35.13
N GLN A 80 -12.67 1.77 36.30
CA GLN A 80 -11.99 1.61 37.57
C GLN A 80 -11.57 0.16 37.75
N ASP A 81 -10.28 -0.08 38.00
CA ASP A 81 -9.75 -1.43 38.23
C ASP A 81 -10.05 -1.91 39.65
N ILE A 82 -11.34 -2.07 39.94
CA ILE A 82 -11.87 -2.53 41.21
C ILE A 82 -12.70 -3.80 41.02
N PRO A 83 -12.78 -4.69 42.04
CA PRO A 83 -13.39 -6.02 41.88
C PRO A 83 -14.82 -6.01 41.34
N ILE A 84 -15.64 -5.05 41.76
CA ILE A 84 -17.05 -4.96 41.39
C ILE A 84 -17.26 -4.66 39.90
N ILE A 85 -16.42 -3.81 39.31
CA ILE A 85 -16.47 -3.46 37.88
C ILE A 85 -15.84 -4.57 37.05
N ASN A 86 -14.74 -5.17 37.53
CA ASN A 86 -14.15 -6.32 36.86
C ASN A 86 -15.13 -7.50 36.80
N GLN A 87 -15.88 -7.75 37.89
CA GLN A 87 -16.93 -8.76 37.93
C GLN A 87 -18.07 -8.43 36.95
N PHE A 88 -18.47 -7.15 36.85
CA PHE A 88 -19.48 -6.71 35.91
C PHE A 88 -19.11 -7.07 34.47
N TRP A 89 -17.91 -6.68 34.02
CA TRP A 89 -17.46 -7.00 32.67
C TRP A 89 -17.35 -8.51 32.43
N GLN A 90 -16.79 -9.27 33.38
CA GLN A 90 -16.72 -10.73 33.26
C GLN A 90 -18.11 -11.38 33.11
N GLN A 91 -19.08 -10.93 33.89
CA GLN A 91 -20.44 -11.49 33.84
C GLN A 91 -21.16 -11.05 32.57
N VAL A 92 -21.10 -9.77 32.22
CA VAL A 92 -21.82 -9.26 31.05
C VAL A 92 -21.27 -9.89 29.76
N LEU A 93 -19.96 -10.04 29.64
CA LEU A 93 -19.34 -10.70 28.48
C LEU A 93 -19.65 -12.20 28.44
N SER A 94 -19.56 -12.91 29.57
CA SER A 94 -19.84 -14.35 29.60
C SER A 94 -21.31 -14.67 29.34
N GLN A 95 -22.24 -13.87 29.85
CA GLN A 95 -23.67 -14.08 29.65
C GLN A 95 -24.10 -13.73 28.23
N GLY A 96 -23.49 -12.73 27.59
CA GLY A 96 -23.79 -12.40 26.19
C GLY A 96 -23.43 -13.49 25.18
N VAL A 97 -22.56 -14.45 25.54
CA VAL A 97 -22.30 -15.65 24.71
C VAL A 97 -23.45 -16.66 24.79
N VAL A 98 -24.16 -16.70 25.93
CA VAL A 98 -25.14 -17.76 26.24
C VAL A 98 -26.57 -17.31 25.95
N ILE A 99 -26.86 -16.02 26.14
CA ILE A 99 -28.19 -15.44 25.98
C ILE A 99 -28.46 -15.10 24.51
N ASP A 100 -29.64 -15.46 24.01
CA ASP A 100 -30.08 -15.16 22.64
C ASP A 100 -30.14 -13.64 22.40
N GLY A 101 -29.48 -13.17 21.34
CA GLY A 101 -29.28 -11.75 21.03
C GLY A 101 -28.41 -10.98 22.04
N GLY A 102 -27.76 -11.68 22.97
CA GLY A 102 -26.88 -11.09 23.98
C GLY A 102 -25.59 -10.51 23.39
N ASP A 103 -25.07 -11.15 22.35
CA ASP A 103 -23.94 -10.73 21.51
C ASP A 103 -24.19 -9.41 20.78
N VAL A 104 -25.33 -9.27 20.10
CA VAL A 104 -25.75 -8.02 19.44
C VAL A 104 -25.90 -6.90 20.47
N ARG A 105 -26.50 -7.22 21.63
CA ARG A 105 -26.64 -6.27 22.74
C ARG A 105 -25.28 -5.81 23.29
N LEU A 106 -24.30 -6.72 23.37
CA LEU A 106 -22.93 -6.39 23.76
C LEU A 106 -22.22 -5.53 22.73
N GLY A 107 -22.43 -5.78 21.44
CA GLY A 107 -21.97 -4.89 20.37
C GLY A 107 -22.40 -3.45 20.63
N ILE A 108 -23.69 -3.23 20.87
CA ILE A 108 -24.23 -1.90 21.19
C ILE A 108 -23.63 -1.31 22.47
N LEU A 109 -23.50 -2.13 23.53
CA LEU A 109 -22.88 -1.69 24.79
C LEU A 109 -21.45 -1.22 24.58
N LEU A 110 -20.65 -2.00 23.86
CA LEU A 110 -19.25 -1.69 23.62
C LEU A 110 -19.10 -0.49 22.68
N SER A 111 -19.96 -0.32 21.67
CA SER A 111 -19.96 0.89 20.82
C SER A 111 -20.33 2.17 21.60
N GLN A 112 -21.16 2.07 22.65
CA GLN A 112 -21.40 3.21 23.56
C GLN A 112 -20.25 3.43 24.54
N PHE A 113 -19.48 2.39 24.86
CA PHE A 113 -18.35 2.48 25.78
C PHE A 113 -17.08 3.01 25.08
N ILE A 114 -16.72 2.46 23.92
CA ILE A 114 -15.63 2.93 23.05
C ILE A 114 -16.18 3.99 22.10
N TYR A 115 -16.34 5.20 22.62
CA TYR A 115 -16.79 6.36 21.85
C TYR A 115 -15.61 7.28 21.52
N ASP A 116 -15.74 8.09 20.48
CA ASP A 116 -14.72 9.05 20.07
C ASP A 116 -14.64 10.22 21.07
N THR A 117 -13.78 10.08 22.08
CA THR A 117 -13.47 11.10 23.10
C THR A 117 -11.98 11.07 23.46
N GLU A 118 -11.51 12.10 24.14
CA GLU A 118 -10.11 12.17 24.61
C GLU A 118 -9.73 11.01 25.56
N HIS A 119 -10.72 10.37 26.20
CA HIS A 119 -10.51 9.25 27.13
C HIS A 119 -10.49 7.88 26.44
N LYS A 120 -10.81 7.80 25.14
CA LYS A 120 -10.84 6.54 24.38
C LYS A 120 -9.61 5.63 24.60
N PRO A 121 -8.37 6.13 24.62
CA PRO A 121 -7.20 5.28 24.88
C PRO A 121 -7.23 4.59 26.26
N GLN A 122 -7.75 5.25 27.30
CA GLN A 122 -7.92 4.67 28.63
C GLN A 122 -8.94 3.52 28.59
N TYR A 123 -10.04 3.70 27.86
CA TYR A 123 -11.11 2.71 27.75
C TYR A 123 -10.66 1.45 27.02
N LEU A 124 -9.94 1.61 25.91
CA LEU A 124 -9.35 0.50 25.16
C LEU A 124 -8.33 -0.27 26.02
N ASN A 125 -7.43 0.44 26.71
CA ASN A 125 -6.45 -0.18 27.61
C ASN A 125 -7.13 -0.98 28.74
N TYR A 126 -8.23 -0.47 29.29
CA TYR A 126 -8.99 -1.20 30.30
C TYR A 126 -9.68 -2.46 29.74
N LEU A 127 -10.34 -2.36 28.58
CA LEU A 127 -11.03 -3.50 27.96
C LEU A 127 -10.09 -4.57 27.42
N PHE A 128 -8.84 -4.22 27.10
CA PHE A 128 -7.87 -5.18 26.58
C PHE A 128 -7.70 -6.42 27.48
N LYS A 129 -7.84 -6.29 28.80
CA LYS A 129 -7.77 -7.43 29.74
C LYS A 129 -8.92 -8.44 29.58
N PHE A 130 -10.01 -8.03 28.94
CA PHE A 130 -11.19 -8.86 28.66
C PHE A 130 -11.30 -9.28 27.19
N ARG A 131 -10.41 -8.83 26.30
CA ARG A 131 -10.52 -9.05 24.85
C ARG A 131 -10.77 -10.51 24.44
N CYS A 132 -10.14 -11.47 25.11
CA CYS A 132 -10.32 -12.89 24.78
C CYS A 132 -11.75 -13.39 25.06
N GLN A 133 -12.52 -12.71 25.91
CA GLN A 133 -13.94 -12.98 26.15
C GLN A 133 -14.84 -12.42 25.06
N LEU A 134 -14.33 -11.52 24.20
CA LEU A 134 -15.06 -10.99 23.05
C LEU A 134 -15.09 -11.99 21.89
N TYR A 135 -14.03 -12.78 21.71
CA TYR A 135 -13.90 -13.70 20.56
C TYR A 135 -15.04 -14.72 20.43
N PRO A 136 -15.55 -15.35 21.52
CA PRO A 136 -16.67 -16.28 21.44
C PRO A 136 -18.00 -15.64 21.07
N LEU A 137 -18.15 -14.31 21.24
CA LEU A 137 -19.36 -13.57 20.83
C LEU A 137 -19.50 -13.51 19.31
N ILE A 138 -18.41 -13.69 18.59
CA ILE A 138 -18.40 -13.81 17.14
C ILE A 138 -18.33 -15.30 16.82
N ASN A 139 -19.11 -15.78 15.86
CA ASN A 139 -19.06 -17.14 15.36
C ASN A 139 -19.61 -17.19 13.92
N LYS A 140 -19.63 -18.38 13.30
CA LYS A 140 -20.03 -18.53 11.88
C LYS A 140 -21.49 -18.20 11.61
N ASP A 141 -22.34 -18.25 12.63
CA ASP A 141 -23.78 -18.09 12.51
C ASP A 141 -24.22 -16.63 12.74
N ASN A 142 -23.40 -15.79 13.39
CA ASN A 142 -23.77 -14.42 13.77
C ASN A 142 -22.81 -13.31 13.31
N PHE A 143 -21.66 -13.62 12.70
CA PHE A 143 -20.60 -12.63 12.45
C PHE A 143 -21.04 -11.40 11.64
N THR A 144 -22.06 -11.52 10.79
CA THR A 144 -22.65 -10.41 10.03
C THR A 144 -23.57 -9.52 10.87
N GLU A 145 -24.16 -10.04 11.94
CA GLU A 145 -25.05 -9.31 12.85
C GLU A 145 -24.27 -8.56 13.95
N VAL A 146 -23.00 -8.92 14.15
CA VAL A 146 -22.10 -8.35 15.16
C VAL A 146 -20.89 -7.64 14.55
N ASP A 147 -21.07 -7.05 13.36
CA ASP A 147 -20.06 -6.26 12.63
C ASP A 147 -19.31 -5.25 13.53
N ASN A 148 -20.04 -4.52 14.38
CA ASN A 148 -19.52 -3.53 15.31
C ASN A 148 -18.48 -4.12 16.29
N LEU A 149 -18.58 -5.42 16.63
CA LEU A 149 -17.58 -6.08 17.47
C LEU A 149 -16.24 -6.24 16.76
N PHE A 150 -16.23 -6.40 15.43
CA PHE A 150 -14.98 -6.49 14.67
C PHE A 150 -14.21 -5.17 14.73
N ASP A 151 -14.88 -4.03 14.59
CA ASP A 151 -14.24 -2.71 14.67
C ASP A 151 -13.59 -2.49 16.04
N ILE A 152 -14.31 -2.82 17.11
CA ILE A 152 -13.79 -2.74 18.48
C ILE A 152 -12.58 -3.68 18.67
N ILE A 153 -12.65 -4.90 18.14
CA ILE A 153 -11.54 -5.85 18.24
C ILE A 153 -10.33 -5.38 17.45
N VAL A 154 -10.49 -4.81 16.24
CA VAL A 154 -9.39 -4.19 15.49
C VAL A 154 -8.70 -3.12 16.33
N GLU A 155 -9.48 -2.22 16.94
CA GLU A 155 -8.91 -1.15 17.77
C GLU A 155 -8.17 -1.69 19.01
N LEU A 156 -8.71 -2.74 19.64
CA LEU A 156 -8.06 -3.38 20.79
C LEU A 156 -6.75 -4.08 20.39
N LEU A 157 -6.75 -4.81 19.27
CA LEU A 157 -5.59 -5.58 18.82
C LEU A 157 -4.51 -4.71 18.17
N SER A 158 -4.90 -3.55 17.62
CA SER A 158 -3.97 -2.57 17.05
C SER A 158 -3.33 -1.66 18.11
N SER A 159 -3.65 -1.86 19.40
CA SER A 159 -2.97 -1.16 20.48
C SER A 159 -1.50 -1.61 20.62
N ASP A 160 -0.65 -0.79 21.24
CA ASP A 160 0.78 -1.11 21.48
C ASP A 160 1.01 -2.27 22.47
N GLN A 161 -0.01 -3.09 22.75
CA GLN A 161 0.03 -4.16 23.74
C GLN A 161 0.35 -5.51 23.09
N GLU A 162 1.06 -6.36 23.82
CA GLU A 162 1.49 -7.66 23.32
C GLU A 162 0.30 -8.63 23.13
N LEU A 163 0.22 -9.20 21.94
CA LEU A 163 -0.77 -10.21 21.58
C LEU A 163 -0.38 -11.59 22.12
N ASN A 164 -1.38 -12.32 22.63
CA ASN A 164 -1.21 -13.67 23.15
C ASN A 164 -1.75 -14.73 22.17
N GLU A 165 -1.59 -16.02 22.50
CA GLU A 165 -2.02 -17.11 21.62
C GLU A 165 -3.53 -17.14 21.31
N ASN A 166 -4.40 -16.71 22.24
CA ASN A 166 -5.83 -16.62 21.95
C ASN A 166 -6.14 -15.52 20.93
N ASP A 167 -5.35 -14.44 20.92
CA ASP A 167 -5.48 -13.35 19.96
C ASP A 167 -5.15 -13.87 18.56
N TYR A 168 -4.06 -14.63 18.40
CA TYR A 168 -3.69 -15.25 17.12
C TYR A 168 -4.69 -16.32 16.66
N VAL A 169 -5.25 -17.11 17.59
CA VAL A 169 -6.32 -18.08 17.25
C VAL A 169 -7.55 -17.36 16.69
N PHE A 170 -7.90 -16.19 17.24
CA PHE A 170 -9.01 -15.40 16.71
C PHE A 170 -8.67 -14.79 15.35
N ILE A 171 -7.50 -14.19 15.20
CA ILE A 171 -7.01 -13.64 13.93
C ILE A 171 -7.05 -14.72 12.82
N ASP A 172 -6.60 -15.93 13.11
CA ASP A 172 -6.64 -17.06 12.18
C ASP A 172 -8.08 -17.46 11.78
N ARG A 173 -9.05 -17.24 12.67
CA ARG A 173 -10.46 -17.53 12.42
C ARG A 173 -11.10 -16.52 11.47
N CYS A 174 -10.59 -15.29 11.37
CA CYS A 174 -11.06 -14.30 10.39
C CYS A 174 -10.97 -14.81 8.95
N ALA A 175 -9.95 -15.60 8.64
CA ALA A 175 -9.82 -16.23 7.33
C ALA A 175 -10.99 -17.19 7.00
N GLU A 176 -11.60 -17.81 8.01
CA GLU A 176 -12.75 -18.70 7.81
C GLU A 176 -14.03 -17.93 7.49
N PHE A 177 -14.18 -16.72 8.04
CA PHE A 177 -15.34 -15.87 7.80
C PHE A 177 -15.30 -15.22 6.42
N LEU A 178 -14.11 -14.83 5.95
CA LEU A 178 -13.90 -14.20 4.64
C LEU A 178 -14.33 -15.06 3.45
N VAL A 179 -14.44 -16.38 3.60
CA VAL A 179 -14.88 -17.29 2.53
C VAL A 179 -16.40 -17.33 2.41
N ASN A 180 -17.15 -16.79 3.38
CA ASN A 180 -18.60 -16.77 3.33
C ASN A 180 -19.09 -15.83 2.22
N GLU A 181 -20.10 -16.25 1.45
CA GLU A 181 -20.66 -15.47 0.33
C GLU A 181 -21.63 -14.37 0.78
N GLU A 182 -22.08 -14.36 2.03
CA GLU A 182 -23.04 -13.39 2.58
C GLU A 182 -22.37 -12.17 3.23
N ILE A 183 -21.04 -12.16 3.33
CA ILE A 183 -20.28 -11.05 3.92
C ILE A 183 -20.25 -9.84 2.97
N ASP A 184 -20.40 -8.64 3.51
CA ASP A 184 -20.19 -7.41 2.74
C ASP A 184 -18.70 -7.04 2.64
N GLU A 185 -18.40 -6.06 1.79
CA GLU A 185 -17.03 -5.62 1.49
C GLU A 185 -16.39 -4.88 2.68
N ASP A 186 -17.16 -4.14 3.48
CA ASP A 186 -16.66 -3.35 4.61
C ASP A 186 -16.20 -4.26 5.74
N LEU A 187 -17.05 -5.23 6.12
CA LEU A 187 -16.71 -6.24 7.12
C LEU A 187 -15.55 -7.13 6.66
N SER A 188 -15.52 -7.50 5.38
CA SER A 188 -14.38 -8.22 4.79
C SER A 188 -13.08 -7.42 4.88
N SER A 189 -13.19 -6.11 4.67
CA SER A 189 -12.07 -5.18 4.75
C SER A 189 -11.53 -5.11 6.19
N THR A 190 -12.40 -4.99 7.20
CA THR A 190 -12.04 -5.03 8.63
C THR A 190 -11.37 -6.36 9.00
N MET A 191 -11.87 -7.49 8.51
CA MET A 191 -11.23 -8.79 8.74
C MET A 191 -9.82 -8.90 8.14
N CYS A 192 -9.59 -8.31 6.97
CA CYS A 192 -8.23 -8.24 6.40
C CYS A 192 -7.30 -7.42 7.30
N ASP A 193 -7.79 -6.33 7.90
CA ASP A 193 -7.00 -5.50 8.81
C ASP A 193 -6.66 -6.25 10.11
N ILE A 194 -7.57 -7.10 10.61
CA ILE A 194 -7.27 -8.04 11.71
C ILE A 194 -6.21 -9.06 11.29
N MET A 195 -6.35 -9.65 10.10
CA MET A 195 -5.39 -10.63 9.58
C MET A 195 -3.98 -10.05 9.41
N ALA A 196 -3.84 -8.75 9.14
CA ALA A 196 -2.55 -8.06 9.09
C ALA A 196 -1.77 -8.13 10.41
N LEU A 197 -2.45 -8.33 11.54
CA LEU A 197 -1.86 -8.44 12.88
C LEU A 197 -1.28 -9.84 13.18
N SER A 198 -1.37 -10.78 12.21
CA SER A 198 -0.79 -12.13 12.35
C SER A 198 0.72 -12.07 12.55
N LYS A 199 1.29 -13.07 13.24
CA LYS A 199 2.75 -13.26 13.28
C LYS A 199 3.27 -13.50 11.86
N PRO A 200 4.24 -12.70 11.34
CA PRO A 200 4.87 -12.98 10.06
C PRO A 200 5.54 -14.36 10.07
N GLY A 201 5.47 -15.08 8.95
CA GLY A 201 6.05 -16.41 8.80
C GLY A 201 5.28 -17.32 7.86
N ILE A 202 5.80 -18.54 7.70
CA ILE A 202 5.31 -19.53 6.73
C ILE A 202 3.82 -19.84 6.93
N ALA A 203 3.38 -20.02 8.18
CA ALA A 203 1.99 -20.39 8.49
C ALA A 203 1.00 -19.31 8.02
N SER A 204 1.23 -18.06 8.39
CA SER A 204 0.37 -16.92 8.06
C SER A 204 0.37 -16.64 6.55
N MET A 205 1.54 -16.67 5.91
CA MET A 205 1.65 -16.52 4.45
C MET A 205 0.93 -17.66 3.71
N THR A 206 1.07 -18.91 4.15
CA THR A 206 0.36 -20.06 3.57
C THR A 206 -1.15 -19.88 3.63
N LYS A 207 -1.66 -19.41 4.78
CA LYS A 207 -3.09 -19.14 4.98
C LYS A 207 -3.60 -18.12 3.97
N VAL A 208 -2.91 -16.99 3.81
CA VAL A 208 -3.29 -15.93 2.85
C VAL A 208 -3.24 -16.44 1.40
N ILE A 209 -2.18 -17.17 1.02
CA ILE A 209 -2.04 -17.79 -0.30
C ILE A 209 -3.22 -18.72 -0.62
N GLN A 210 -3.66 -19.52 0.35
CA GLN A 210 -4.80 -20.43 0.19
C GLN A 210 -6.15 -19.70 0.16
N LEU A 211 -6.24 -18.54 0.82
CA LEU A 211 -7.48 -17.77 0.93
C LEU A 211 -7.80 -17.00 -0.35
N ILE A 212 -6.81 -16.36 -0.98
CA ILE A 212 -7.03 -15.50 -2.16
C ILE A 212 -7.86 -16.17 -3.27
N PRO A 213 -7.56 -17.42 -3.71
CA PRO A 213 -8.35 -18.09 -4.75
C PRO A 213 -9.81 -18.36 -4.36
N GLN A 214 -10.12 -18.41 -3.06
CA GLN A 214 -11.47 -18.66 -2.54
C GLN A 214 -12.34 -17.39 -2.56
N ILE A 215 -11.72 -16.21 -2.55
CA ILE A 215 -12.44 -14.93 -2.65
C ILE A 215 -12.90 -14.72 -4.08
N LYS A 216 -14.21 -14.69 -4.33
CA LYS A 216 -14.78 -14.51 -5.68
C LYS A 216 -15.42 -13.15 -5.91
N GLN A 217 -15.85 -12.50 -4.83
CA GLN A 217 -16.81 -11.39 -4.91
C GLN A 217 -16.13 -10.03 -5.03
N PHE A 218 -15.04 -9.81 -4.29
CA PHE A 218 -14.45 -8.48 -4.13
C PHE A 218 -12.98 -8.45 -4.57
N ALA A 219 -12.70 -7.74 -5.66
CA ALA A 219 -11.33 -7.50 -6.12
C ALA A 219 -10.52 -6.68 -5.11
N SER A 220 -11.15 -5.73 -4.42
CA SER A 220 -10.56 -4.95 -3.32
C SER A 220 -10.06 -5.81 -2.16
N ILE A 221 -10.78 -6.88 -1.81
CA ILE A 221 -10.36 -7.83 -0.77
C ILE A 221 -9.17 -8.65 -1.25
N LYS A 222 -9.17 -9.13 -2.50
CA LYS A 222 -7.95 -9.71 -3.10
C LYS A 222 -6.79 -8.73 -3.11
N ARG A 223 -7.05 -7.43 -3.29
CA ARG A 223 -6.05 -6.37 -3.19
C ARG A 223 -5.42 -6.32 -1.80
N LYS A 224 -6.23 -6.29 -0.75
CA LYS A 224 -5.72 -6.33 0.63
C LYS A 224 -4.93 -7.61 0.91
N LEU A 225 -5.48 -8.77 0.55
CA LEU A 225 -4.82 -10.06 0.78
C LEU A 225 -3.49 -10.22 0.03
N PHE A 226 -3.34 -9.71 -1.21
CA PHE A 226 -2.02 -9.77 -1.87
C PHE A 226 -0.98 -8.93 -1.13
N VAL A 227 -1.37 -7.77 -0.58
CA VAL A 227 -0.45 -6.94 0.21
C VAL A 227 0.01 -7.72 1.44
N LEU A 228 -0.91 -8.41 2.12
CA LEU A 228 -0.60 -9.25 3.28
C LEU A 228 0.42 -10.35 2.98
N ILE A 229 0.45 -10.91 1.76
CA ILE A 229 1.51 -11.88 1.39
C ILE A 229 2.90 -11.27 1.61
N SER A 230 3.08 -10.00 1.22
CA SER A 230 4.37 -9.32 1.36
C SER A 230 4.67 -8.86 2.78
N GLU A 231 3.65 -8.46 3.56
CA GLU A 231 3.81 -7.99 4.95
C GLU A 231 4.06 -9.15 5.93
N LEU A 232 3.44 -10.31 5.69
CA LEU A 232 3.58 -11.50 6.52
C LEU A 232 4.75 -12.40 6.07
N SER A 233 5.45 -12.03 4.99
CA SER A 233 6.62 -12.75 4.50
C SER A 233 7.82 -12.54 5.42
N THR A 234 8.65 -13.58 5.52
CA THR A 234 9.98 -13.55 6.14
C THR A 234 10.95 -14.29 5.21
N SER A 235 12.25 -14.24 5.48
CA SER A 235 13.24 -14.95 4.65
C SER A 235 12.98 -16.46 4.55
N ASP A 236 12.41 -17.08 5.59
CA ASP A 236 12.05 -18.50 5.59
C ASP A 236 10.86 -18.83 4.68
N CYS A 237 10.09 -17.82 4.27
CA CYS A 237 8.95 -17.98 3.37
C CYS A 237 9.34 -18.04 1.88
N ILE A 238 10.59 -17.72 1.52
CA ILE A 238 11.01 -17.63 0.12
C ILE A 238 10.82 -18.92 -0.68
N PRO A 239 11.16 -20.12 -0.16
CA PRO A 239 10.89 -21.35 -0.88
C PRO A 239 9.40 -21.53 -1.20
N LEU A 240 8.53 -21.25 -0.23
CA LEU A 240 7.07 -21.28 -0.42
C LEU A 240 6.61 -20.27 -1.48
N ALA A 241 7.17 -19.06 -1.47
CA ALA A 241 6.85 -18.02 -2.45
C ALA A 241 7.22 -18.46 -3.88
N ILE A 242 8.40 -19.08 -4.05
CA ILE A 242 8.88 -19.57 -5.35
C ILE A 242 7.99 -20.72 -5.86
N GLU A 243 7.62 -21.67 -4.99
CA GLU A 243 6.70 -22.76 -5.35
C GLU A 243 5.34 -22.23 -5.85
N ASN A 244 4.86 -21.15 -5.25
CA ASN A 244 3.57 -20.53 -5.58
C ASN A 244 3.63 -19.55 -6.78
N LEU A 245 4.77 -19.38 -7.46
CA LEU A 245 4.80 -18.70 -8.76
C LEU A 245 4.03 -19.46 -9.85
N SER A 246 3.72 -20.73 -9.62
CA SER A 246 2.89 -21.57 -10.49
C SER A 246 1.38 -21.53 -10.15
N ASN A 247 0.98 -20.70 -9.18
CA ASN A 247 -0.42 -20.59 -8.76
C ASN A 247 -1.29 -20.05 -9.90
N SER A 248 -2.54 -20.52 -9.98
CA SER A 248 -3.49 -20.07 -11.00
C SER A 248 -4.06 -18.67 -10.74
N ASP A 249 -4.02 -18.20 -9.49
CA ASP A 249 -4.50 -16.86 -9.13
C ASP A 249 -3.38 -15.83 -9.24
N SER A 250 -3.59 -14.83 -10.09
CA SER A 250 -2.61 -13.79 -10.42
C SER A 250 -2.26 -12.88 -9.24
N TYR A 251 -3.14 -12.70 -8.25
CA TYR A 251 -2.80 -11.96 -7.03
C TYR A 251 -1.82 -12.73 -6.14
N VAL A 252 -1.93 -14.06 -6.08
CA VAL A 252 -0.97 -14.91 -5.35
C VAL A 252 0.41 -14.80 -6.00
N VAL A 253 0.49 -14.95 -7.32
CA VAL A 253 1.75 -14.87 -8.06
C VAL A 253 2.40 -13.49 -7.88
N ALA A 254 1.63 -12.41 -8.02
CA ALA A 254 2.14 -11.06 -7.84
C ALA A 254 2.62 -10.80 -6.40
N GLY A 255 1.84 -11.20 -5.38
CA GLY A 255 2.23 -11.10 -3.97
C GLY A 255 3.52 -11.88 -3.65
N CYS A 256 3.65 -13.09 -4.18
CA CYS A 256 4.86 -13.91 -4.03
C CYS A 256 6.07 -13.25 -4.71
N CYS A 257 5.90 -12.67 -5.90
CA CYS A 257 6.98 -11.91 -6.56
C CYS A 257 7.45 -10.74 -5.69
N ILE A 258 6.53 -9.98 -5.10
CA ILE A 258 6.87 -8.84 -4.22
C ILE A 258 7.61 -9.35 -2.98
N ALA A 259 7.11 -10.41 -2.33
CA ALA A 259 7.76 -11.03 -1.16
C ALA A 259 9.22 -11.44 -1.46
N ILE A 260 9.46 -12.10 -2.61
CA ILE A 260 10.83 -12.48 -3.03
C ILE A 260 11.70 -11.24 -3.27
N GLY A 261 11.16 -10.21 -3.93
CA GLY A 261 11.90 -8.97 -4.21
C GLY A 261 12.23 -8.16 -2.96
N ASN A 262 11.38 -8.21 -1.93
CA ASN A 262 11.60 -7.54 -0.65
C ASN A 262 12.81 -8.11 0.11
N GLU A 263 13.14 -9.39 -0.07
CA GLU A 263 14.32 -10.00 0.57
C GLU A 263 15.65 -9.64 -0.12
N ILE A 264 15.63 -9.14 -1.37
CA ILE A 264 16.84 -8.75 -2.08
C ILE A 264 17.24 -7.32 -1.69
N ASN A 265 18.07 -7.16 -0.66
CA ASN A 265 18.44 -5.83 -0.14
C ASN A 265 19.92 -5.49 -0.30
N ASN A 266 20.74 -6.46 -0.67
CA ASN A 266 22.17 -6.32 -0.85
C ASN A 266 22.70 -7.41 -1.81
N PRO A 267 24.00 -7.36 -2.20
CA PRO A 267 24.56 -8.36 -3.10
C PRO A 267 24.57 -9.81 -2.56
N GLU A 268 24.58 -10.00 -1.24
CA GLU A 268 24.59 -11.33 -0.61
C GLU A 268 23.21 -12.00 -0.72
N SER A 269 22.16 -11.30 -0.26
CA SER A 269 20.77 -11.72 -0.45
C SER A 269 20.41 -11.91 -1.93
N HIS A 270 20.91 -11.08 -2.85
CA HIS A 270 20.74 -11.31 -4.29
C HIS A 270 21.26 -12.70 -4.73
N LYS A 271 22.46 -13.07 -4.28
CA LYS A 271 23.07 -14.36 -4.59
C LYS A 271 22.31 -15.52 -3.95
N ASP A 272 21.87 -15.37 -2.71
CA ASP A 272 21.13 -16.41 -1.99
C ASP A 272 19.76 -16.67 -2.62
N ILE A 273 19.01 -15.61 -2.97
CA ILE A 273 17.74 -15.73 -3.68
C ILE A 273 17.94 -16.33 -5.07
N THR A 274 18.97 -15.89 -5.82
CA THR A 274 19.28 -16.46 -7.13
C THR A 274 19.58 -17.97 -7.02
N SER A 275 20.35 -18.38 -6.01
CA SER A 275 20.69 -19.79 -5.76
C SER A 275 19.46 -20.61 -5.34
N THR A 276 18.55 -19.99 -4.56
CA THR A 276 17.29 -20.61 -4.15
C THR A 276 16.36 -20.80 -5.35
N ILE A 277 16.21 -19.80 -6.22
CA ILE A 277 15.45 -19.93 -7.47
C ILE A 277 16.02 -21.05 -8.34
N GLU A 278 17.34 -21.06 -8.53
CA GLU A 278 18.03 -22.04 -9.38
C GLU A 278 17.84 -23.47 -8.86
N SER A 279 17.90 -23.66 -7.54
CA SER A 279 17.75 -24.98 -6.91
C SER A 279 16.30 -25.47 -6.80
N THR A 280 15.32 -24.56 -6.67
CA THR A 280 13.91 -24.93 -6.53
C THR A 280 13.23 -25.16 -7.89
N ILE A 281 13.39 -24.24 -8.85
CA ILE A 281 12.71 -24.32 -10.15
C ILE A 281 13.64 -24.10 -11.36
N GLY A 282 14.81 -23.51 -11.18
CA GLY A 282 15.70 -23.11 -12.27
C GLY A 282 15.34 -21.73 -12.84
N MET A 283 16.35 -20.95 -13.25
CA MET A 283 16.13 -19.59 -13.75
C MET A 283 15.24 -19.52 -15.00
N ASP A 284 15.38 -20.47 -15.93
CA ASP A 284 14.54 -20.54 -17.14
C ASP A 284 13.04 -20.68 -16.80
N GLN A 285 12.72 -21.66 -15.95
CA GLN A 285 11.36 -21.89 -15.49
C GLN A 285 10.84 -20.71 -14.64
N PHE A 286 11.71 -20.04 -13.87
CA PHE A 286 11.36 -18.82 -13.15
C PHE A 286 10.85 -17.72 -14.08
N PHE A 287 11.60 -17.38 -15.15
CA PHE A 287 11.17 -16.37 -16.11
C PHE A 287 9.90 -16.79 -16.85
N LYS A 288 9.78 -18.08 -17.16
CA LYS A 288 8.57 -18.64 -17.74
C LYS A 288 7.35 -18.45 -16.83
N LEU A 289 7.48 -18.72 -15.54
CA LEU A 289 6.39 -18.52 -14.58
C LEU A 289 6.08 -17.03 -14.41
N PHE A 290 7.10 -16.17 -14.31
CA PHE A 290 6.92 -14.72 -14.17
C PHE A 290 6.14 -14.08 -15.33
N PHE A 291 6.33 -14.51 -16.57
CA PHE A 291 5.69 -13.87 -17.73
C PHE A 291 4.40 -14.55 -18.23
N ASN A 292 4.06 -15.76 -17.75
CA ASN A 292 2.94 -16.54 -18.32
C ASN A 292 1.63 -16.48 -17.55
N TRP A 293 1.54 -15.78 -16.42
CA TRP A 293 0.26 -15.54 -15.76
C TRP A 293 -0.51 -14.39 -16.43
N GLU A 294 -1.83 -14.40 -16.28
CA GLU A 294 -2.72 -13.37 -16.83
C GLU A 294 -2.86 -12.20 -15.85
N ILE A 295 -2.56 -10.99 -16.31
CA ILE A 295 -2.77 -9.78 -15.52
C ILE A 295 -4.24 -9.40 -15.62
N THR A 296 -4.97 -9.60 -14.53
CA THR A 296 -6.39 -9.26 -14.41
C THR A 296 -6.60 -7.91 -13.73
N ASP A 297 -5.57 -7.39 -13.06
CA ASP A 297 -5.62 -6.13 -12.32
C ASP A 297 -4.27 -5.40 -12.40
N VAL A 298 -4.30 -4.08 -12.62
CA VAL A 298 -3.11 -3.24 -12.82
C VAL A 298 -2.16 -3.31 -11.63
N VAL A 299 -2.67 -3.43 -10.40
CA VAL A 299 -1.81 -3.52 -9.20
C VAL A 299 -0.87 -4.73 -9.22
N GLN A 300 -1.24 -5.80 -9.93
CA GLN A 300 -0.43 -7.01 -10.02
C GLN A 300 0.89 -6.77 -10.75
N ILE A 301 0.98 -5.73 -11.59
CA ILE A 301 2.23 -5.30 -12.25
C ILE A 301 3.29 -4.91 -11.23
N GLN A 302 2.93 -4.60 -9.97
CA GLN A 302 3.91 -4.41 -8.90
C GLN A 302 4.88 -5.61 -8.73
N ALA A 303 4.52 -6.79 -9.22
CA ALA A 303 5.41 -7.96 -9.33
C ALA A 303 6.75 -7.66 -10.03
N VAL A 304 6.81 -6.66 -10.94
CA VAL A 304 8.07 -6.24 -11.58
C VAL A 304 9.12 -5.74 -10.59
N HIS A 305 8.74 -5.45 -9.34
CA HIS A 305 9.66 -5.21 -8.23
C HIS A 305 10.74 -6.29 -8.14
N LEU A 306 10.35 -7.56 -8.29
CA LEU A 306 11.29 -8.69 -8.28
C LEU A 306 12.32 -8.57 -9.39
N LEU A 307 11.89 -8.34 -10.63
CA LEU A 307 12.81 -8.20 -11.76
C LEU A 307 13.75 -6.99 -11.61
N ILE A 308 13.24 -5.87 -11.08
CA ILE A 308 14.07 -4.69 -10.80
C ILE A 308 15.21 -5.03 -9.85
N LYS A 309 15.04 -5.96 -8.93
CA LYS A 309 16.09 -6.37 -8.00
C LYS A 309 16.93 -7.54 -8.50
N LEU A 310 16.31 -8.52 -9.14
CA LEU A 310 16.96 -9.76 -9.57
C LEU A 310 17.79 -9.61 -10.86
N LEU A 311 17.35 -8.78 -11.81
CA LEU A 311 17.99 -8.70 -13.12
C LEU A 311 19.45 -8.23 -13.05
N ASN A 312 20.31 -8.87 -13.80
CA ASN A 312 21.72 -8.52 -13.97
C ASN A 312 22.19 -8.92 -15.38
N LYS A 313 23.49 -8.75 -15.67
CA LYS A 313 24.03 -9.07 -16.99
C LYS A 313 23.95 -10.56 -17.35
N ASP A 314 23.87 -11.44 -16.35
CA ASP A 314 23.92 -12.89 -16.56
C ASP A 314 22.54 -13.46 -16.89
N ASN A 315 21.45 -12.84 -16.41
CA ASN A 315 20.08 -13.34 -16.57
C ASN A 315 19.15 -12.46 -17.41
N VAL A 316 19.59 -11.28 -17.87
CA VAL A 316 18.70 -10.38 -18.62
C VAL A 316 18.22 -10.97 -19.96
N ASN A 317 19.00 -11.84 -20.58
CA ASN A 317 18.65 -12.45 -21.86
C ASN A 317 17.39 -13.33 -21.80
N TYR A 318 17.01 -13.84 -20.62
CA TYR A 318 15.77 -14.60 -20.47
C TYR A 318 14.52 -13.77 -20.76
N ILE A 319 14.59 -12.43 -20.71
CA ILE A 319 13.46 -11.55 -21.06
C ILE A 319 13.14 -11.62 -22.56
N LEU A 320 14.14 -11.91 -23.41
CA LEU A 320 13.99 -11.86 -24.87
C LEU A 320 12.93 -12.85 -25.38
N ASP A 321 12.80 -14.01 -24.73
CA ASP A 321 11.78 -15.01 -25.06
C ASP A 321 10.34 -14.55 -24.73
N TYR A 322 10.20 -13.44 -23.99
CA TYR A 322 8.93 -12.91 -23.50
C TYR A 322 8.68 -11.46 -23.94
N GLU A 323 9.32 -10.99 -25.02
CA GLU A 323 9.16 -9.61 -25.53
C GLU A 323 7.67 -9.23 -25.67
N THR A 324 6.84 -10.07 -26.31
CA THR A 324 5.41 -9.79 -26.49
C THR A 324 4.66 -9.61 -25.16
N LYS A 325 5.05 -10.36 -24.12
CA LYS A 325 4.47 -10.22 -22.77
C LYS A 325 4.94 -8.93 -22.12
N LEU A 326 6.23 -8.59 -22.26
CA LEU A 326 6.77 -7.32 -21.77
C LEU A 326 6.07 -6.12 -22.43
N ILE A 327 5.79 -6.17 -23.73
CA ILE A 327 5.01 -5.14 -24.45
C ILE A 327 3.61 -5.00 -23.84
N ALA A 328 2.90 -6.12 -23.62
CA ALA A 328 1.57 -6.10 -23.04
C ALA A 328 1.56 -5.49 -21.63
N ILE A 329 2.51 -5.88 -20.77
CA ILE A 329 2.67 -5.32 -19.42
C ILE A 329 2.96 -3.82 -19.49
N THR A 330 3.86 -3.43 -20.38
CA THR A 330 4.25 -2.03 -20.61
C THR A 330 3.06 -1.17 -21.00
N LYS A 331 2.27 -1.65 -21.96
CA LYS A 331 1.06 -0.97 -22.40
C LYS A 331 0.07 -0.79 -21.25
N ILE A 332 -0.25 -1.86 -20.50
CA ILE A 332 -1.18 -1.79 -19.37
C ILE A 332 -0.71 -0.77 -18.33
N ALA A 333 0.59 -0.76 -17.99
CA ALA A 333 1.15 0.15 -16.99
C ALA A 333 1.01 1.62 -17.41
N PHE A 334 1.37 1.95 -18.66
CA PHE A 334 1.36 3.32 -19.14
C PHE A 334 -0.03 3.84 -19.52
N ASP A 335 -0.92 3.00 -20.08
CA ASP A 335 -2.33 3.34 -20.34
C ASP A 335 -3.07 3.74 -19.04
N ASN A 336 -2.64 3.17 -17.90
CA ASN A 336 -3.24 3.41 -16.59
C ASN A 336 -2.44 4.39 -15.70
N ALA A 337 -1.41 5.06 -16.23
CA ALA A 337 -0.48 5.88 -15.45
C ALA A 337 -1.15 7.02 -14.66
N ARG A 338 -2.30 7.54 -15.13
CA ARG A 338 -3.05 8.60 -14.42
C ARG A 338 -3.63 8.14 -13.10
N TYR A 339 -4.04 6.87 -13.01
CA TYR A 339 -4.71 6.30 -11.83
C TYR A 339 -3.74 5.51 -10.95
N TYR A 340 -2.73 4.87 -11.55
CA TYR A 340 -1.77 4.00 -10.85
C TYR A 340 -0.32 4.47 -11.08
N GLN A 341 -0.02 5.69 -10.61
CA GLN A 341 1.29 6.33 -10.81
C GLN A 341 2.45 5.50 -10.25
N GLU A 342 2.28 4.88 -9.07
CA GLU A 342 3.31 4.05 -8.44
C GLU A 342 3.66 2.82 -9.27
N VAL A 343 2.65 2.15 -9.84
CA VAL A 343 2.82 0.99 -10.71
C VAL A 343 3.57 1.39 -11.98
N CYS A 344 3.18 2.50 -12.61
CA CYS A 344 3.84 3.06 -13.78
C CYS A 344 5.30 3.43 -13.48
N ASN A 345 5.57 4.09 -12.36
CA ASN A 345 6.92 4.48 -11.95
C ASN A 345 7.81 3.27 -11.69
N LEU A 346 7.26 2.22 -11.07
CA LEU A 346 7.97 0.97 -10.85
C LEU A 346 8.30 0.30 -12.20
N HIS A 347 7.33 0.21 -13.12
CA HIS A 347 7.57 -0.34 -14.45
C HIS A 347 8.60 0.46 -15.25
N ALA A 348 8.55 1.80 -15.19
CA ALA A 348 9.56 2.67 -15.80
C ALA A 348 10.97 2.39 -15.23
N ARG A 349 11.10 2.12 -13.92
CA ARG A 349 12.38 1.72 -13.31
C ARG A 349 12.90 0.39 -13.87
N LEU A 350 12.03 -0.58 -14.14
CA LEU A 350 12.40 -1.83 -14.80
C LEU A 350 12.98 -1.56 -16.20
N LEU A 351 12.27 -0.78 -17.02
CA LEU A 351 12.70 -0.49 -18.39
C LEU A 351 14.04 0.27 -18.42
N LYS A 352 14.24 1.26 -17.54
CA LYS A 352 15.55 1.94 -17.37
C LYS A 352 16.66 0.97 -16.97
N LYS A 353 16.35 -0.03 -16.14
CA LYS A 353 17.32 -1.06 -15.76
C LYS A 353 17.68 -1.94 -16.96
N ILE A 354 16.69 -2.39 -17.74
CA ILE A 354 16.91 -3.16 -18.97
C ILE A 354 17.80 -2.39 -19.95
N CYS A 355 17.58 -1.08 -20.11
CA CYS A 355 18.43 -0.24 -20.97
C CYS A 355 19.93 -0.33 -20.62
N LYS A 356 20.26 -0.51 -19.33
CA LYS A 356 21.63 -0.57 -18.82
C LYS A 356 22.26 -1.97 -18.88
N LEU A 357 21.53 -2.97 -19.36
CA LEU A 357 21.94 -4.38 -19.34
C LEU A 357 22.27 -4.95 -20.73
N ASN A 358 22.50 -4.09 -21.74
CA ASN A 358 23.02 -4.45 -23.07
C ASN A 358 22.15 -5.42 -23.91
N ILE A 359 20.83 -5.44 -23.70
CA ILE A 359 19.87 -6.18 -24.55
C ILE A 359 18.92 -5.28 -25.34
N VAL A 360 19.29 -4.01 -25.46
CA VAL A 360 18.43 -2.96 -26.02
C VAL A 360 18.12 -3.20 -27.49
N GLU A 361 19.09 -3.70 -28.26
CA GLU A 361 18.94 -3.94 -29.70
C GLU A 361 17.88 -5.00 -30.02
N GLN A 362 17.61 -5.91 -29.08
CA GLN A 362 16.72 -7.06 -29.26
C GLN A 362 15.29 -6.79 -28.78
N LEU A 363 14.99 -5.59 -28.25
CA LEU A 363 13.68 -5.23 -27.68
C LEU A 363 13.05 -4.01 -28.40
N GLU A 364 13.30 -3.88 -29.70
CA GLU A 364 12.91 -2.72 -30.50
C GLU A 364 11.43 -2.34 -30.33
N HIS A 365 10.52 -3.31 -30.40
CA HIS A 365 9.07 -3.05 -30.33
C HIS A 365 8.63 -2.52 -28.95
N VAL A 366 9.36 -2.88 -27.89
CA VAL A 366 9.13 -2.30 -26.55
C VAL A 366 9.47 -0.80 -26.59
N TRP A 367 10.56 -0.43 -27.24
CA TRP A 367 11.01 0.96 -27.34
C TRP A 367 10.13 1.81 -28.26
N GLU A 368 9.63 1.23 -29.35
CA GLU A 368 8.61 1.87 -30.19
C GLU A 368 7.36 2.24 -29.39
N LEU A 369 6.86 1.30 -28.58
CA LEU A 369 5.70 1.54 -27.71
C LEU A 369 5.96 2.66 -26.69
N ILE A 370 7.14 2.69 -26.07
CA ILE A 370 7.48 3.73 -25.07
C ILE A 370 7.40 5.14 -25.67
N CYS A 371 7.80 5.30 -26.94
CA CYS A 371 7.74 6.59 -27.64
C CYS A 371 6.31 7.11 -27.86
N GLU A 372 5.27 6.29 -27.66
CA GLU A 372 3.87 6.72 -27.73
C GLU A 372 3.38 7.45 -26.46
N TYR A 373 4.16 7.41 -25.37
CA TYR A 373 3.75 7.93 -24.07
C TYR A 373 4.58 9.13 -23.62
N ASP A 374 3.88 10.22 -23.25
CA ASP A 374 4.49 11.48 -22.83
C ASP A 374 5.28 11.41 -21.53
N ASN A 375 5.12 10.41 -20.67
CA ASN A 375 5.78 10.33 -19.36
C ASN A 375 7.02 9.43 -19.35
N THR A 376 7.60 9.16 -20.52
CA THR A 376 8.69 8.20 -20.71
C THR A 376 10.01 8.83 -21.14
N GLN A 377 10.13 10.16 -21.17
CA GLN A 377 11.28 10.84 -21.77
C GLN A 377 12.60 10.40 -21.16
N GLU A 378 12.66 10.16 -19.85
CA GLU A 378 13.89 9.72 -19.20
C GLU A 378 14.35 8.33 -19.71
N ILE A 379 13.42 7.43 -20.03
CA ILE A 379 13.75 6.14 -20.65
C ILE A 379 14.33 6.38 -22.05
N GLN A 380 13.70 7.25 -22.83
CA GLN A 380 14.15 7.61 -24.18
C GLN A 380 15.54 8.25 -24.17
N TYR A 381 15.84 9.11 -23.19
CA TYR A 381 17.18 9.69 -23.01
C TYR A 381 18.22 8.61 -22.69
N ILE A 382 17.88 7.66 -21.81
CA ILE A 382 18.77 6.53 -21.48
C ILE A 382 18.98 5.60 -22.69
N LEU A 383 17.94 5.39 -23.52
CA LEU A 383 18.05 4.61 -24.75
C LEU A 383 19.09 5.23 -25.70
N LEU A 384 19.04 6.54 -25.93
CA LEU A 384 20.05 7.24 -26.74
C LEU A 384 21.47 7.11 -26.17
N GLN A 385 21.61 7.10 -24.85
CA GLN A 385 22.91 6.94 -24.19
C GLN A 385 23.53 5.54 -24.39
N THR A 386 22.77 4.54 -24.87
CA THR A 386 23.29 3.19 -25.13
C THR A 386 24.15 3.09 -26.39
N LYS A 387 24.12 4.10 -27.27
CA LYS A 387 24.77 4.11 -28.60
C LYS A 387 24.33 3.00 -29.55
N VAL A 388 23.20 2.33 -29.27
CA VAL A 388 22.57 1.38 -30.19
C VAL A 388 22.06 2.14 -31.42
N ILE A 389 22.26 1.55 -32.61
CA ILE A 389 21.72 2.09 -33.87
C ILE A 389 20.33 1.50 -34.08
N PHE A 390 19.31 2.29 -33.75
CA PHE A 390 17.90 1.94 -33.95
C PHE A 390 17.46 2.15 -35.41
N PRO A 391 16.38 1.51 -35.85
CA PRO A 391 15.75 1.84 -37.12
C PRO A 391 15.32 3.30 -37.20
N GLN A 392 15.38 3.84 -38.42
CA GLN A 392 15.29 5.27 -38.67
C GLN A 392 14.05 5.92 -38.04
N GLU A 393 12.89 5.25 -38.08
CA GLU A 393 11.66 5.78 -37.51
C GLU A 393 11.74 5.97 -35.99
N LEU A 394 12.23 4.95 -35.28
CA LEU A 394 12.43 5.01 -33.83
C LEU A 394 13.52 6.03 -33.47
N LEU A 395 14.63 6.03 -34.20
CA LEU A 395 15.73 6.97 -33.98
C LEU A 395 15.26 8.42 -34.15
N THR A 396 14.49 8.74 -35.19
CA THR A 396 13.92 10.07 -35.41
C THR A 396 13.03 10.48 -34.22
N LYS A 397 12.11 9.60 -33.75
CA LYS A 397 11.27 9.89 -32.57
C LYS A 397 12.11 10.21 -31.33
N LEU A 398 13.15 9.42 -31.06
CA LEU A 398 14.06 9.60 -29.94
C LEU A 398 14.83 10.93 -30.03
N ILE A 399 15.35 11.27 -31.21
CA ILE A 399 16.07 12.53 -31.47
C ILE A 399 15.15 13.72 -31.26
N THR A 400 13.98 13.74 -31.91
CA THR A 400 13.00 14.84 -31.80
C THR A 400 12.59 15.07 -30.34
N ASN A 401 12.41 14.00 -29.55
CA ASN A 401 12.14 14.17 -28.13
C ASN A 401 13.36 14.72 -27.35
N ALA A 402 14.56 14.22 -27.62
CA ALA A 402 15.79 14.67 -26.96
C ALA A 402 16.14 16.14 -27.23
N VAL A 403 15.73 16.69 -28.37
CA VAL A 403 15.99 18.08 -28.76
C VAL A 403 14.77 19.00 -28.63
N SER A 404 13.62 18.47 -28.19
CA SER A 404 12.39 19.25 -27.97
C SER A 404 12.59 20.41 -26.98
N SER A 405 11.69 21.40 -27.01
CA SER A 405 11.70 22.51 -26.05
C SER A 405 11.49 22.06 -24.60
N ILE A 406 11.87 22.92 -23.65
CA ILE A 406 11.80 22.69 -22.21
C ILE A 406 10.51 23.29 -21.66
N SER A 407 9.77 22.56 -20.83
CA SER A 407 8.69 23.15 -20.04
C SER A 407 9.27 24.08 -18.96
N THR A 408 8.63 25.22 -18.68
CA THR A 408 9.14 26.24 -17.74
C THR A 408 9.43 25.74 -16.31
N ASN A 409 8.97 24.55 -15.93
CA ASN A 409 9.16 23.93 -14.61
C ASN A 409 9.95 22.62 -14.64
N THR A 410 10.80 22.39 -15.65
CA THR A 410 11.55 21.13 -15.77
C THR A 410 12.64 21.01 -14.69
N PRO A 411 12.68 19.93 -13.88
CA PRO A 411 13.75 19.70 -12.89
C PRO A 411 15.14 19.64 -13.51
N VAL A 412 16.16 20.12 -12.78
CA VAL A 412 17.56 20.17 -13.26
C VAL A 412 18.10 18.79 -13.60
N GLU A 413 17.70 17.76 -12.86
CA GLU A 413 18.11 16.37 -13.08
C GLU A 413 17.66 15.86 -14.45
N ILE A 414 16.44 16.21 -14.87
CA ILE A 414 15.91 15.84 -16.19
C ILE A 414 16.66 16.59 -17.29
N LEU A 415 16.99 17.87 -17.07
CA LEU A 415 17.81 18.65 -17.99
C LEU A 415 19.20 18.04 -18.18
N LEU A 416 19.81 17.56 -17.09
CA LEU A 416 21.11 16.89 -17.15
C LEU A 416 21.05 15.60 -17.97
N GLU A 417 20.00 14.78 -17.81
CA GLU A 417 19.83 13.58 -18.62
C GLU A 417 19.58 13.89 -20.11
N LYS A 418 18.81 14.96 -20.39
CA LYS A 418 18.58 15.45 -21.75
C LYS A 418 19.89 15.93 -22.40
N LEU A 419 20.69 16.73 -21.69
CA LEU A 419 22.01 17.19 -22.16
C LEU A 419 22.97 16.03 -22.43
N LYS A 420 22.98 15.00 -21.58
CA LYS A 420 23.78 13.78 -21.81
C LYS A 420 23.33 13.04 -23.07
N ALA A 421 22.03 12.91 -23.31
CA ALA A 421 21.52 12.28 -24.52
C ALA A 421 21.95 13.05 -25.78
N ILE A 422 21.82 14.39 -25.79
CA ILE A 422 22.28 15.23 -26.92
C ILE A 422 23.79 15.12 -27.11
N ALA A 423 24.58 15.13 -26.03
CA ALA A 423 26.02 14.93 -26.09
C ALA A 423 26.39 13.60 -26.77
N VAL A 424 25.70 12.51 -26.42
CA VAL A 424 25.90 11.20 -27.04
C VAL A 424 25.48 11.21 -28.51
N LEU A 425 24.34 11.82 -28.86
CA LEU A 425 23.92 12.00 -30.25
C LEU A 425 24.97 12.74 -31.07
N ASN A 426 25.48 13.87 -30.57
CA ASN A 426 26.53 14.63 -31.23
C ASN A 426 27.79 13.78 -31.44
N GLN A 427 28.18 13.01 -30.43
CA GLN A 427 29.30 12.09 -30.55
C GLN A 427 29.05 11.02 -31.62
N MET A 428 27.84 10.45 -31.70
CA MET A 428 27.49 9.48 -32.74
C MET A 428 27.58 10.08 -34.15
N VAL A 429 27.20 11.35 -34.33
CA VAL A 429 27.38 12.08 -35.61
C VAL A 429 28.87 12.28 -35.94
N LEU A 430 29.67 12.74 -34.96
CA LEU A 430 31.12 12.92 -35.14
C LEU A 430 31.85 11.60 -35.43
N GLU A 431 31.38 10.50 -34.84
CA GLU A 431 31.83 9.12 -35.07
C GLU A 431 31.28 8.54 -36.40
N LYS A 432 30.44 9.27 -37.13
CA LYS A 432 29.79 8.87 -38.40
C LYS A 432 28.91 7.62 -38.27
N LEU A 433 28.32 7.42 -37.09
CA LEU A 433 27.38 6.33 -36.84
C LEU A 433 25.97 6.70 -37.31
N ILE A 434 25.62 7.98 -37.27
CA ILE A 434 24.36 8.56 -37.74
C ILE A 434 24.64 9.84 -38.51
N GLU A 435 23.71 10.25 -39.36
CA GLU A 435 23.75 11.54 -40.05
C GLU A 435 23.40 12.69 -39.09
N PRO A 436 23.87 13.93 -39.35
CA PRO A 436 23.39 15.11 -38.64
C PRO A 436 21.86 15.20 -38.71
N TYR A 437 21.22 15.48 -37.57
CA TYR A 437 19.77 15.55 -37.44
C TYR A 437 19.24 16.94 -37.87
N ILE A 438 19.37 17.24 -39.16
CA ILE A 438 19.09 18.56 -39.76
C ILE A 438 17.63 18.99 -39.55
N GLU A 439 16.69 18.04 -39.58
CA GLU A 439 15.24 18.32 -39.43
C GLU A 439 14.89 18.87 -38.03
N ASP A 440 15.76 18.65 -37.04
CA ASP A 440 15.54 19.03 -35.64
C ASP A 440 16.35 20.27 -35.22
N ILE A 441 16.99 20.98 -36.16
CA ILE A 441 17.78 22.20 -35.87
C ILE A 441 16.95 23.25 -35.13
N ASP A 442 15.71 23.49 -35.57
CA ASP A 442 14.83 24.51 -34.95
C ASP A 442 14.48 24.14 -33.50
N ASN A 443 14.15 22.87 -33.26
CA ASN A 443 13.87 22.34 -31.92
C ASN A 443 15.08 22.48 -31.00
N LEU A 444 16.27 22.08 -31.47
CA LEU A 444 17.51 22.19 -30.70
C LEU A 444 17.88 23.65 -30.41
N THR A 445 17.67 24.53 -31.39
CA THR A 445 17.87 25.99 -31.25
C THR A 445 16.98 26.53 -30.14
N GLU A 446 15.68 26.20 -30.17
CA GLU A 446 14.72 26.61 -29.14
C GLU A 446 15.09 26.06 -27.76
N PHE A 447 15.45 24.77 -27.66
CA PHE A 447 15.90 24.14 -26.43
C PHE A 447 17.09 24.88 -25.80
N LEU A 448 18.15 25.14 -26.57
CA LEU A 448 19.35 25.83 -26.08
C LEU A 448 19.06 27.30 -25.74
N GLN A 449 18.18 27.97 -26.49
CA GLN A 449 17.71 29.32 -26.19
C GLN A 449 16.99 29.38 -24.84
N GLN A 450 16.14 28.39 -24.53
CA GLN A 450 15.40 28.31 -23.27
C GLN A 450 16.28 27.91 -22.09
N LEU A 451 17.42 27.24 -22.35
CA LEU A 451 18.39 26.87 -21.33
C LEU A 451 19.20 28.08 -20.86
N LEU A 452 19.53 29.03 -21.75
CA LEU A 452 20.36 30.21 -21.45
C LEU A 452 19.91 31.00 -20.21
N PRO A 453 18.65 31.44 -20.07
CA PRO A 453 18.20 32.17 -18.88
C PRO A 453 18.39 31.38 -17.58
N GLN A 454 18.27 30.04 -17.65
CA GLN A 454 18.46 29.17 -16.50
C GLN A 454 19.93 29.10 -16.08
N LEU A 455 20.87 29.33 -17.01
CA LEU A 455 22.32 29.41 -16.74
C LEU A 455 22.72 30.77 -16.17
N GLU A 456 22.05 31.86 -16.58
CA GLU A 456 22.38 33.24 -16.19
C GLU A 456 21.83 33.66 -14.82
N GLN A 457 20.69 33.13 -14.38
CA GLN A 457 20.02 33.49 -13.12
C GLN A 457 20.69 32.92 -11.85
N ILE A 458 21.93 32.43 -11.93
CA ILE A 458 22.53 31.58 -10.89
C ILE A 458 23.53 32.38 -10.02
N SER A 459 23.11 32.74 -8.80
CA SER A 459 24.03 33.20 -7.74
C SER A 459 24.78 32.01 -7.10
N SER A 460 25.98 31.74 -7.60
CA SER A 460 27.21 31.16 -6.99
C SER A 460 27.23 30.04 -5.92
N GLU A 461 26.15 29.42 -5.41
CA GLU A 461 26.29 28.56 -4.20
C GLU A 461 25.79 27.09 -4.23
N SER A 462 25.22 26.54 -5.31
CA SER A 462 24.80 25.12 -5.33
C SER A 462 25.57 24.24 -6.33
N GLY A 463 26.24 23.18 -5.86
CA GLY A 463 27.07 22.27 -6.68
C GLY A 463 26.36 21.62 -7.87
N ILE A 464 25.05 21.35 -7.77
CA ILE A 464 24.24 20.78 -8.87
C ILE A 464 24.14 21.75 -10.06
N LYS A 465 24.12 23.07 -9.81
CA LYS A 465 24.00 24.08 -10.86
C LYS A 465 25.30 24.30 -11.64
N GLN A 466 26.46 24.11 -10.99
CA GLN A 466 27.76 24.10 -11.67
C GLN A 466 27.87 22.93 -12.67
N VAL A 467 27.31 21.76 -12.29
CA VAL A 467 27.23 20.59 -13.17
C VAL A 467 26.39 20.92 -14.40
N LEU A 468 25.27 21.63 -14.25
CA LEU A 468 24.43 22.07 -15.36
C LEU A 468 25.20 22.94 -16.35
N VAL A 469 25.85 24.02 -15.88
CA VAL A 469 26.66 24.91 -16.74
C VAL A 469 27.74 24.14 -17.51
N ASN A 470 28.46 23.25 -16.84
CA ASN A 470 29.52 22.46 -17.48
C ASN A 470 28.98 21.54 -18.57
N ASN A 471 27.87 20.84 -18.31
CA ASN A 471 27.23 19.96 -19.30
C ASN A 471 26.65 20.77 -20.47
N SER A 472 26.04 21.92 -20.21
CA SER A 472 25.53 22.82 -21.26
C SER A 472 26.64 23.32 -22.17
N LYS A 473 27.79 23.73 -21.61
CA LYS A 473 28.97 24.13 -22.40
C LYS A 473 29.53 22.98 -23.24
N TYR A 474 29.57 21.77 -22.69
CA TYR A 474 30.01 20.60 -23.44
C TYR A 474 29.07 20.30 -24.62
N VAL A 475 27.75 20.34 -24.39
CA VAL A 475 26.75 20.18 -25.45
C VAL A 475 26.90 21.29 -26.50
N ALA A 476 26.99 22.56 -26.10
CA ALA A 476 27.18 23.67 -27.03
C ALA A 476 28.43 23.54 -27.90
N ALA A 477 29.56 23.10 -27.31
CA ALA A 477 30.80 22.85 -28.05
C ALA A 477 30.63 21.72 -29.08
N THR A 478 30.09 20.58 -28.66
CA THR A 478 29.91 19.41 -29.54
C THR A 478 28.86 19.68 -30.62
N THR A 479 27.76 20.35 -30.31
CA THR A 479 26.75 20.79 -31.27
C THR A 479 27.38 21.73 -32.31
N SER A 480 28.18 22.70 -31.89
CA SER A 480 28.88 23.60 -32.82
C SER A 480 29.76 22.83 -33.81
N SER A 481 30.49 21.81 -33.34
CA SER A 481 31.31 20.95 -34.20
C SER A 481 30.49 20.08 -35.16
N VAL A 482 29.33 19.59 -34.74
CA VAL A 482 28.44 18.79 -35.58
C VAL A 482 27.84 19.61 -36.71
N PHE A 483 27.45 20.86 -36.42
CA PHE A 483 26.68 21.70 -37.35
C PHE A 483 27.50 22.78 -38.08
N GLU A 484 28.82 22.89 -37.85
CA GLU A 484 29.69 23.96 -38.39
C GLU A 484 29.54 24.22 -39.90
N ASN A 485 29.25 23.18 -40.70
CA ASN A 485 29.13 23.26 -42.16
C ASN A 485 27.73 22.89 -42.67
N VAL A 486 26.71 22.93 -41.81
CA VAL A 486 25.33 22.58 -42.16
C VAL A 486 24.54 23.85 -42.51
N GLU A 487 23.86 23.87 -43.66
CA GLU A 487 23.01 24.99 -44.06
C GLU A 487 21.91 25.26 -43.01
N LYS A 488 21.60 26.54 -42.74
CA LYS A 488 20.58 27.00 -41.77
C LYS A 488 20.91 26.77 -40.29
N SER A 489 22.16 26.45 -39.95
CA SER A 489 22.60 26.29 -38.57
C SER A 489 23.13 27.58 -37.93
N GLU A 490 23.10 28.73 -38.61
CA GLU A 490 23.76 29.95 -38.15
C GLU A 490 23.23 30.42 -36.78
N GLN A 491 21.91 30.34 -36.58
CA GLN A 491 21.28 30.71 -35.31
C GLN A 491 21.63 29.73 -34.19
N LEU A 492 21.63 28.43 -34.48
CA LEU A 492 22.03 27.39 -33.53
C LEU A 492 23.48 27.59 -33.06
N ILE A 493 24.40 27.86 -33.99
CA ILE A 493 25.82 28.13 -33.70
C ILE A 493 25.96 29.40 -32.85
N ALA A 494 25.20 30.46 -33.16
CA ALA A 494 25.24 31.70 -32.38
C ALA A 494 24.83 31.47 -30.91
N ILE A 495 23.76 30.70 -30.66
CA ILE A 495 23.33 30.34 -29.30
C ILE A 495 24.38 29.49 -28.59
N CYS A 496 25.00 28.53 -29.29
CA CYS A 496 26.07 27.72 -28.72
C CYS A 496 27.26 28.59 -28.27
N GLN A 497 27.64 29.60 -29.06
CA GLN A 497 28.68 30.57 -28.68
C GLN A 497 28.29 31.37 -27.44
N GLU A 498 27.03 31.78 -27.32
CA GLU A 498 26.53 32.48 -26.14
C GLU A 498 26.65 31.61 -24.87
N ILE A 499 26.20 30.35 -24.92
CA ILE A 499 26.32 29.38 -23.81
C ILE A 499 27.80 29.18 -23.41
N LEU A 500 28.71 29.09 -24.37
CA LEU A 500 30.15 28.93 -24.11
C LEU A 500 30.75 30.13 -23.33
N THR A 501 30.17 31.31 -23.48
CA THR A 501 30.65 32.55 -22.83
C THR A 501 30.08 32.83 -21.44
N VAL A 502 29.06 32.08 -21.00
CA VAL A 502 28.46 32.20 -19.65
C VAL A 502 29.56 32.05 -18.59
N ARG A 503 29.79 33.09 -17.77
CA ARG A 503 30.84 33.14 -16.75
C ARG A 503 30.36 32.56 -15.41
N HIS A 504 31.30 31.98 -14.66
CA HIS A 504 31.07 31.44 -13.30
C HIS A 504 30.82 32.54 -12.28
#